data_AF-A0A7X5DCS8-F1
#
_entry.id   AF-A0A7X5DCS8-F1
#
_cell.length_a   1.000
_cell.length_b   1.000
_cell.length_c   1.000
_cell.angle_alpha   90.00
_cell.angle_beta   90.00
_cell.angle_gamma   90.00
#
_symmetry.space_group_name_H-M   'P 1'
#
loop_
_entity.id
_entity.type
_entity.pdbx_description
1 polymer ?
#
loop_
_entity_poly.entity_id
_entity_poly.type
_entity_poly.pdbx_seq_one_letter_code
_entity_poly.pdbx_strand_id
1 'polypeptide(L)'
;MSSASVTDFTECFRGCSALTDLKGPETWTVTSVCTTANSMFNGCTKLEKLKLETWNMTGVGTATYMFQGMSAVTEIDMNGLTWGSATTNINSMFNGNGKLVMIYEKVGTALAGAISSTSVFYNCYNLKSGSGSALNNSMSVNNSYIGGAYARVDGVGGLPGYFTAK
;
A
#
# COMPACT_ATOMS: atom_id res chain seq x y z
N MET A 1 -21.49 2.38 -1.95
CA MET A 1 -21.78 0.92 -2.04
C MET A 1 -21.66 0.38 -0.61
N SER A 2 -22.71 -0.17 0.00
CA SER A 2 -22.58 -0.74 1.36
C SER A 2 -21.83 -2.07 1.23
N SER A 3 -20.53 -2.07 1.49
CA SER A 3 -19.69 -3.28 1.45
C SER A 3 -19.63 -4.01 2.79
N ALA A 4 -20.66 -3.87 3.64
CA ALA A 4 -20.77 -4.55 4.93
C ALA A 4 -20.70 -6.09 4.84
N SER A 5 -20.76 -6.67 3.63
CA SER A 5 -20.64 -8.11 3.36
C SER A 5 -19.49 -8.48 2.41
N VAL A 6 -18.68 -7.52 1.94
CA VAL A 6 -17.59 -7.84 1.02
C VAL A 6 -16.41 -8.36 1.84
N THR A 7 -16.16 -9.67 1.73
CA THR A 7 -15.10 -10.36 2.44
C THR A 7 -13.80 -10.46 1.63
N ASP A 8 -13.85 -10.16 0.33
CA ASP A 8 -12.77 -10.37 -0.63
C ASP A 8 -12.75 -9.26 -1.70
N PHE A 9 -11.64 -8.51 -1.77
CA PHE A 9 -11.36 -7.50 -2.80
C PHE A 9 -10.27 -7.94 -3.80
N THR A 10 -9.96 -9.23 -3.83
CA THR A 10 -8.93 -9.80 -4.70
C THR A 10 -9.20 -9.42 -6.15
N GLU A 11 -8.21 -8.80 -6.78
CA GLU A 11 -8.21 -8.44 -8.21
C GLU A 11 -9.32 -7.46 -8.68
N CYS A 12 -10.01 -6.78 -7.76
CA CYS A 12 -11.19 -5.95 -8.09
C CYS A 12 -10.98 -4.94 -9.24
N PHE A 13 -9.80 -4.33 -9.32
CA PHE A 13 -9.38 -3.41 -10.39
C PHE A 13 -8.10 -3.88 -11.11
N ARG A 14 -7.75 -5.16 -11.01
CA ARG A 14 -6.53 -5.69 -11.61
C ARG A 14 -6.55 -5.48 -13.12
N GLY A 15 -5.45 -4.92 -13.64
CA GLY A 15 -5.24 -4.72 -15.06
C GLY A 15 -6.13 -3.63 -15.67
N CYS A 16 -6.83 -2.81 -14.87
CA CYS A 16 -7.57 -1.64 -15.35
C CYS A 16 -6.61 -0.54 -15.83
N SER A 17 -5.90 -0.81 -16.94
CA SER A 17 -4.86 0.04 -17.53
C SER A 17 -5.39 1.32 -18.16
N ALA A 18 -6.71 1.41 -18.34
CA ALA A 18 -7.41 2.63 -18.76
C ALA A 18 -7.87 3.51 -17.58
N LEU A 19 -7.82 3.01 -16.33
CA LEU A 19 -8.25 3.75 -15.15
C LEU A 19 -7.28 4.89 -14.86
N THR A 20 -7.73 6.12 -15.06
CA THR A 20 -6.97 7.34 -14.76
C THR A 20 -7.33 7.95 -13.42
N ASP A 21 -8.50 7.60 -12.87
CA ASP A 21 -9.04 8.15 -11.64
C ASP A 21 -10.02 7.14 -11.00
N LEU A 22 -10.00 7.01 -9.68
CA LEU A 22 -10.92 6.16 -8.93
C LEU A 22 -11.92 7.04 -8.19
N LYS A 23 -13.16 7.07 -8.67
CA LYS A 23 -14.25 7.85 -8.04
C LYS A 23 -15.02 7.03 -7.02
N GLY A 24 -15.38 7.67 -5.91
CA GLY A 24 -16.25 7.10 -4.89
C GLY A 24 -15.64 6.17 -3.82
N PRO A 25 -14.32 5.89 -3.71
CA PRO A 25 -13.80 5.01 -2.65
C PRO A 25 -14.11 5.53 -1.23
N GLU A 26 -14.32 6.84 -1.06
CA GLU A 26 -14.78 7.49 0.17
C GLU A 26 -16.21 7.12 0.59
N THR A 27 -17.00 6.56 -0.34
CA THR A 27 -18.37 6.09 -0.09
C THR A 27 -18.46 4.57 0.10
N TRP A 28 -17.32 3.89 0.11
CA TRP A 28 -17.26 2.44 0.30
C TRP A 28 -17.12 2.14 1.78
N THR A 29 -17.84 1.12 2.24
CA THR A 29 -17.82 0.72 3.66
C THR A 29 -17.08 -0.59 3.82
N VAL A 30 -15.75 -0.57 3.81
CA VAL A 30 -14.97 -1.79 4.05
C VAL A 30 -14.92 -2.03 5.55
N THR A 31 -15.41 -3.18 6.00
CA THR A 31 -15.46 -3.55 7.42
C THR A 31 -14.41 -4.63 7.73
N SER A 32 -14.24 -4.93 9.02
CA SER A 32 -13.30 -5.97 9.49
C SER A 32 -13.62 -7.39 9.01
N VAL A 33 -14.71 -7.61 8.27
CA VAL A 33 -15.03 -8.91 7.65
C VAL A 33 -14.25 -9.14 6.36
N CYS A 34 -13.63 -8.10 5.80
CA CYS A 34 -12.71 -8.24 4.67
C CYS A 34 -11.45 -9.00 5.10
N THR A 35 -11.11 -10.06 4.37
CA THR A 35 -10.01 -10.98 4.70
C THR A 35 -8.85 -10.94 3.69
N THR A 36 -9.09 -10.45 2.48
CA THR A 36 -8.06 -10.35 1.42
C THR A 36 -8.30 -9.14 0.51
N ALA A 37 -7.20 -8.51 0.10
CA ALA A 37 -7.16 -7.43 -0.89
C ALA A 37 -6.03 -7.64 -1.90
N ASN A 38 -5.73 -8.91 -2.20
CA ASN A 38 -4.62 -9.25 -3.09
C ASN A 38 -4.81 -8.66 -4.49
N SER A 39 -3.75 -8.08 -5.06
CA SER A 39 -3.73 -7.55 -6.42
C SER A 39 -4.83 -6.54 -6.75
N MET A 40 -5.46 -5.91 -5.75
CA MET A 40 -6.69 -5.11 -5.94
C MET A 40 -6.56 -4.04 -7.04
N PHE A 41 -5.44 -3.33 -7.09
CA PHE A 41 -5.13 -2.29 -8.10
C PHE A 41 -3.91 -2.65 -8.95
N ASN A 42 -3.55 -3.94 -8.98
CA ASN A 42 -2.36 -4.40 -9.70
C ASN A 42 -2.45 -4.06 -11.19
N GLY A 43 -1.47 -3.35 -11.73
CA GLY A 43 -1.44 -2.99 -13.15
C GLY A 43 -2.43 -1.90 -13.57
N CYS A 44 -2.93 -1.06 -12.66
CA CYS A 44 -3.62 0.19 -13.01
C CYS A 44 -2.60 1.23 -13.54
N THR A 45 -2.06 0.98 -14.73
CA THR A 45 -0.87 1.67 -15.26
C THR A 45 -1.04 3.18 -15.53
N LYS A 46 -2.28 3.67 -15.62
CA LYS A 46 -2.61 5.08 -15.88
C LYS A 46 -3.10 5.85 -14.65
N LEU A 47 -3.27 5.20 -13.50
CA LEU A 47 -3.74 5.88 -12.29
C LEU A 47 -2.59 6.68 -11.68
N GLU A 48 -2.71 8.01 -11.68
CA GLU A 48 -1.63 8.92 -11.25
C GLU A 48 -1.60 9.14 -9.73
N LYS A 49 -2.77 9.08 -9.10
CA LYS A 49 -2.95 9.21 -7.66
C LYS A 49 -4.01 8.21 -7.20
N LEU A 50 -3.79 7.63 -6.04
CA LEU A 50 -4.78 6.77 -5.39
C LEU A 50 -5.00 7.26 -3.97
N LYS A 51 -6.27 7.49 -3.62
CA LYS A 51 -6.67 7.89 -2.27
C LYS A 51 -7.72 6.92 -1.76
N LEU A 52 -7.44 6.30 -0.62
CA LEU A 52 -8.33 5.34 0.04
C LEU A 52 -8.69 5.86 1.42
N GLU A 53 -9.99 5.98 1.68
CA GLU A 53 -10.51 6.56 2.91
C GLU A 53 -11.53 5.65 3.60
N THR A 54 -11.52 5.63 4.93
CA THR A 54 -12.55 5.00 5.79
C THR A 54 -12.63 3.47 5.76
N TRP A 55 -11.63 2.78 5.21
CA TRP A 55 -11.66 1.31 5.13
C TRP A 55 -11.07 0.67 6.38
N ASN A 56 -11.88 -0.16 7.03
CA ASN A 56 -11.43 -0.99 8.14
C ASN A 56 -10.81 -2.29 7.59
N MET A 57 -9.49 -2.30 7.45
CA MET A 57 -8.70 -3.42 6.93
C MET A 57 -8.22 -4.36 8.05
N THR A 58 -8.75 -4.24 9.27
CA THR A 58 -8.25 -4.98 10.43
C THR A 58 -8.39 -6.51 10.33
N GLY A 59 -9.33 -7.00 9.51
CA GLY A 59 -9.49 -8.42 9.22
C GLY A 59 -8.64 -8.95 8.06
N VAL A 60 -7.96 -8.07 7.30
CA VAL A 60 -7.26 -8.47 6.09
C VAL A 60 -5.99 -9.23 6.46
N GLY A 61 -5.93 -10.50 6.08
CA GLY A 61 -4.76 -11.36 6.27
C GLY A 61 -3.67 -11.09 5.24
N THR A 62 -4.07 -10.85 4.00
CA THR A 62 -3.16 -10.72 2.85
C THR A 62 -3.54 -9.55 1.94
N ALA A 63 -2.56 -8.72 1.59
CA ALA A 63 -2.65 -7.63 0.61
C ALA A 63 -1.48 -7.69 -0.40
N THR A 64 -1.15 -8.92 -0.82
CA THR A 64 -0.06 -9.22 -1.75
C THR A 64 -0.32 -8.52 -3.08
N TYR A 65 0.70 -7.88 -3.65
CA TYR A 65 0.61 -7.17 -4.94
C TYR A 65 -0.47 -6.07 -5.03
N MET A 66 -1.09 -5.63 -3.91
CA MET A 66 -2.29 -4.79 -3.92
C MET A 66 -2.17 -3.54 -4.82
N PHE A 67 -0.99 -2.93 -4.87
CA PHE A 67 -0.68 -1.74 -5.68
C PHE A 67 0.46 -1.97 -6.67
N GLN A 68 0.78 -3.22 -7.01
CA GLN A 68 1.95 -3.52 -7.85
C GLN A 68 1.76 -3.00 -9.28
N GLY A 69 2.80 -2.42 -9.87
CA GLY A 69 2.87 -2.10 -11.30
C GLY A 69 1.98 -0.95 -11.75
N MET A 70 1.60 -0.05 -10.84
CA MET A 70 0.90 1.19 -11.15
C MET A 70 1.88 2.23 -11.72
N SER A 71 2.34 2.03 -12.96
CA SER A 71 3.47 2.77 -13.56
C SER A 71 3.35 4.30 -13.62
N ALA A 72 2.14 4.84 -13.54
CA ALA A 72 1.88 6.29 -13.52
C ALA A 72 1.77 6.87 -12.11
N VAL A 73 1.59 6.04 -11.07
CA VAL A 73 1.27 6.53 -9.73
C VAL A 73 2.44 7.30 -9.13
N THR A 74 2.15 8.48 -8.62
CA THR A 74 3.12 9.35 -7.93
C THR A 74 2.86 9.42 -6.44
N GLU A 75 1.61 9.17 -6.03
CA GLU A 75 1.14 9.29 -4.66
C GLU A 75 0.08 8.21 -4.37
N ILE A 76 0.24 7.53 -3.23
CA ILE A 76 -0.79 6.66 -2.65
C ILE A 76 -1.10 7.17 -1.25
N ASP A 77 -2.32 7.66 -1.03
CA ASP A 77 -2.81 8.12 0.26
C ASP A 77 -3.67 7.02 0.90
N MET A 78 -3.09 6.34 1.90
CA MET A 78 -3.73 5.30 2.70
C MET A 78 -4.08 5.79 4.11
N ASN A 79 -4.12 7.10 4.35
CA ASN A 79 -4.34 7.65 5.69
C ASN A 79 -5.69 7.23 6.31
N GLY A 80 -6.69 6.95 5.48
CA GLY A 80 -7.98 6.46 5.96
C GLY A 80 -8.08 4.94 6.10
N LEU A 81 -7.02 4.18 5.83
CA LEU A 81 -6.99 2.73 6.08
C LEU A 81 -6.63 2.46 7.54
N THR A 82 -7.31 1.49 8.15
CA THR A 82 -6.91 0.95 9.46
C THR A 82 -6.48 -0.50 9.30
N TRP A 83 -5.19 -0.77 9.40
CA TRP A 83 -4.65 -2.14 9.38
C TRP A 83 -4.71 -2.78 10.77
N GLY A 84 -4.74 -4.11 10.80
CA GLY A 84 -4.74 -4.91 12.02
C GLY A 84 -3.57 -5.89 12.06
N SER A 85 -3.39 -6.53 13.21
CA SER A 85 -2.36 -7.58 13.39
C SER A 85 -2.60 -8.82 12.51
N ALA A 86 -3.80 -8.99 11.95
CA ALA A 86 -4.12 -10.05 11.01
C ALA A 86 -3.29 -9.95 9.71
N THR A 87 -2.90 -8.74 9.30
CA THR A 87 -2.15 -8.52 8.07
C THR A 87 -0.73 -9.02 8.21
N THR A 88 -0.47 -10.19 7.64
CA THR A 88 0.82 -10.91 7.77
C THR A 88 1.59 -10.97 6.45
N ASN A 89 0.94 -10.73 5.32
CA ASN A 89 1.56 -10.80 4.01
C ASN A 89 1.20 -9.61 3.12
N ILE A 90 2.22 -8.80 2.82
CA ILE A 90 2.17 -7.69 1.86
C ILE A 90 3.27 -7.83 0.79
N ASN A 91 3.65 -9.07 0.47
CA ASN A 91 4.72 -9.32 -0.50
C ASN A 91 4.48 -8.53 -1.78
N SER A 92 5.51 -7.80 -2.21
CA SER A 92 5.49 -6.99 -3.43
C SER A 92 4.33 -5.99 -3.55
N MET A 93 3.73 -5.55 -2.43
CA MET A 93 2.53 -4.70 -2.42
C MET A 93 2.66 -3.43 -3.27
N PHE A 94 3.81 -2.76 -3.26
CA PHE A 94 4.07 -1.56 -4.06
C PHE A 94 5.06 -1.82 -5.22
N ASN A 95 5.42 -3.08 -5.48
CA ASN A 95 6.48 -3.41 -6.42
C ASN A 95 6.24 -2.81 -7.82
N GLY A 96 7.30 -2.31 -8.47
CA GLY A 96 7.23 -1.83 -9.85
C GLY A 96 6.64 -0.43 -10.01
N ASN A 97 6.35 0.28 -8.91
CA ASN A 97 5.83 1.63 -8.94
C ASN A 97 6.98 2.65 -9.09
N GLY A 98 7.62 2.65 -10.27
CA GLY A 98 8.83 3.45 -10.51
C GLY A 98 8.66 4.96 -10.39
N LYS A 99 7.44 5.49 -10.51
CA LYS A 99 7.13 6.93 -10.34
C LYS A 99 6.62 7.31 -8.94
N LEU A 100 6.37 6.32 -8.08
CA LEU A 100 5.80 6.56 -6.75
C LEU A 100 6.82 7.33 -5.90
N VAL A 101 6.41 8.49 -5.39
CA VAL A 101 7.25 9.38 -4.59
C VAL A 101 6.87 9.30 -3.11
N MET A 102 5.56 9.28 -2.82
CA MET A 102 5.04 9.38 -1.47
C MET A 102 3.96 8.34 -1.21
N ILE A 103 4.00 7.76 -0.02
CA ILE A 103 2.93 6.93 0.53
C ILE A 103 2.52 7.55 1.86
N TYR A 104 1.24 7.87 2.04
CA TYR A 104 0.73 8.41 3.30
C TYR A 104 0.04 7.33 4.12
N GLU A 105 0.28 7.33 5.43
CA GLU A 105 -0.38 6.44 6.39
C GLU A 105 -0.61 7.18 7.71
N LYS A 106 -1.70 6.84 8.39
CA LYS A 106 -2.00 7.33 9.73
C LYS A 106 -1.01 6.78 10.74
N VAL A 107 -0.50 7.65 11.62
CA VAL A 107 0.37 7.20 12.71
C VAL A 107 -0.37 6.19 13.60
N GLY A 108 0.28 5.05 13.88
CA GLY A 108 -0.26 4.02 14.76
C GLY A 108 -1.15 2.96 14.10
N THR A 109 -1.35 3.01 12.77
CA THR A 109 -2.11 1.99 12.03
C THR A 109 -1.22 1.02 11.25
N ALA A 110 0.01 0.80 11.73
CA ALA A 110 1.07 0.14 10.97
C ALA A 110 0.72 -1.30 10.53
N LEU A 111 1.31 -1.73 9.41
CA LEU A 111 1.37 -3.10 8.89
C LEU A 111 2.25 -4.03 9.76
N ALA A 112 2.06 -3.98 11.09
CA ALA A 112 2.95 -4.57 12.08
C ALA A 112 3.07 -6.10 11.99
N GLY A 113 2.06 -6.81 11.49
CA GLY A 113 2.13 -8.26 11.27
C GLY A 113 2.95 -8.67 10.05
N ALA A 114 3.24 -7.73 9.14
CA ALA A 114 3.76 -8.04 7.80
C ALA A 114 5.28 -7.82 7.64
N ILE A 115 6.00 -7.74 8.76
CA ILE A 115 7.43 -7.38 8.84
C ILE A 115 8.32 -8.28 7.96
N SER A 116 7.97 -9.57 7.85
CA SER A 116 8.70 -10.58 7.07
C SER A 116 8.40 -10.53 5.56
N SER A 117 7.56 -9.62 5.11
CA SER A 117 7.21 -9.52 3.69
C SER A 117 8.40 -9.08 2.85
N THR A 118 8.56 -9.62 1.65
CA THR A 118 9.68 -9.36 0.76
C THR A 118 9.26 -8.51 -0.42
N SER A 119 10.23 -7.79 -1.00
CA SER A 119 10.05 -7.04 -2.26
C SER A 119 8.93 -5.99 -2.26
N VAL A 120 8.42 -5.62 -1.09
CA VAL A 120 7.33 -4.65 -0.88
C VAL A 120 7.53 -3.38 -1.71
N PHE A 121 8.76 -2.86 -1.73
CA PHE A 121 9.14 -1.64 -2.46
C PHE A 121 10.09 -1.89 -3.65
N TYR A 122 10.26 -3.14 -4.09
CA TYR A 122 11.17 -3.44 -5.21
C TYR A 122 10.78 -2.62 -6.45
N ASN A 123 11.75 -2.03 -7.16
CA ASN A 123 11.54 -1.12 -8.29
C ASN A 123 10.75 0.18 -8.01
N CYS A 124 10.60 0.64 -6.76
CA CYS A 124 10.04 1.97 -6.46
C CYS A 124 11.12 3.07 -6.46
N TYR A 125 11.75 3.31 -7.61
CA TYR A 125 12.96 4.13 -7.77
C TYR A 125 12.82 5.64 -7.50
N ASN A 126 11.68 6.13 -7.05
CA ASN A 126 11.50 7.53 -6.68
C ASN A 126 10.93 7.69 -5.26
N LEU A 127 10.74 6.59 -4.55
CA LEU A 127 10.09 6.57 -3.25
C LEU A 127 10.98 7.25 -2.21
N LYS A 128 10.38 8.16 -1.46
CA LYS A 128 11.01 8.89 -0.36
C LYS A 128 10.36 8.47 0.95
N SER A 129 11.08 8.67 2.04
CA SER A 129 10.55 8.51 3.38
C SER A 129 9.71 9.71 3.82
N GLY A 130 9.09 9.61 5.00
CA GLY A 130 8.31 10.70 5.59
C GLY A 130 9.08 12.00 5.79
N SER A 131 10.41 11.95 5.96
CA SER A 131 11.27 13.12 6.02
C SER A 131 11.66 13.68 4.62
N GLY A 132 11.17 13.09 3.53
CA GLY A 132 11.54 13.43 2.16
C GLY A 132 12.89 12.86 1.72
N SER A 133 13.54 12.05 2.56
CA SER A 133 14.84 11.45 2.29
C SER A 133 14.70 10.19 1.42
N ALA A 134 15.61 10.01 0.47
CA ALA A 134 15.72 8.75 -0.28
C ALA A 134 16.46 7.72 0.57
N LEU A 135 15.77 7.08 1.53
CA LEU A 135 16.41 6.20 2.53
C LEU A 135 17.19 5.03 1.90
N ASN A 136 16.74 4.48 0.77
CA ASN A 136 17.55 3.60 -0.08
C ASN A 136 16.91 3.39 -1.47
N ASN A 137 17.24 4.27 -2.41
CA ASN A 137 16.68 4.23 -3.76
C ASN A 137 17.35 3.20 -4.70
N SER A 138 18.38 2.49 -4.23
CA SER A 138 19.00 1.39 -4.96
C SER A 138 18.15 0.13 -4.77
N MET A 139 17.03 0.06 -5.50
CA MET A 139 16.04 -1.03 -5.38
C MET A 139 16.53 -2.34 -6.03
N SER A 140 17.71 -2.83 -5.64
CA SER A 140 18.25 -4.16 -6.01
C SER A 140 17.47 -5.29 -5.34
N VAL A 141 17.35 -6.45 -5.98
CA VAL A 141 16.64 -7.64 -5.43
C VAL A 141 17.21 -8.14 -4.10
N ASN A 142 18.48 -7.87 -3.82
CA ASN A 142 19.16 -8.29 -2.59
C ASN A 142 19.10 -7.20 -1.49
N ASN A 143 18.28 -6.17 -1.67
CA ASN A 143 18.22 -5.04 -0.77
C ASN A 143 17.27 -5.33 0.40
N SER A 144 17.79 -5.44 1.63
CA SER A 144 16.98 -5.65 2.85
C SER A 144 16.04 -4.49 3.18
N TYR A 145 16.24 -3.32 2.57
CA TYR A 145 15.44 -2.11 2.80
C TYR A 145 14.12 -2.11 2.02
N ILE A 146 13.86 -3.10 1.16
CA ILE A 146 12.64 -3.13 0.33
C ILE A 146 11.55 -4.04 0.91
N GLY A 147 11.76 -4.63 2.09
CA GLY A 147 10.84 -5.54 2.75
C GLY A 147 9.80 -4.83 3.65
N GLY A 148 8.91 -5.64 4.25
CA GLY A 148 7.82 -5.19 5.11
C GLY A 148 8.27 -4.46 6.37
N ALA A 149 9.51 -4.70 6.81
CA ALA A 149 10.13 -3.92 7.88
C ALA A 149 10.15 -2.41 7.59
N TYR A 150 10.12 -1.95 6.33
CA TYR A 150 10.12 -0.52 6.00
C TYR A 150 8.72 0.01 5.64
N ALA A 151 7.70 -0.85 5.66
CA ALA A 151 6.29 -0.51 5.41
C ALA A 151 5.64 0.05 6.70
N ARG A 152 6.14 1.21 7.12
CA ARG A 152 5.72 1.95 8.30
C ARG A 152 6.02 3.43 8.12
N VAL A 153 5.37 4.25 8.94
CA VAL A 153 5.66 5.68 9.05
C VAL A 153 7.11 5.91 9.48
N ASP A 154 7.83 6.74 8.71
CA ASP A 154 9.23 7.09 8.97
C ASP A 154 9.42 7.77 10.32
N GLY A 155 10.43 7.35 11.08
CA GLY A 155 10.83 7.95 12.35
C GLY A 155 9.97 7.55 13.57
N VAL A 156 8.82 6.89 13.38
CA VAL A 156 7.98 6.42 14.50
C VAL A 156 8.72 5.33 15.27
N GLY A 157 8.88 5.53 16.58
CA GLY A 157 9.67 4.63 17.44
C GLY A 157 11.18 4.65 17.13
N GLY A 158 11.66 5.68 16.42
CA GLY A 158 13.07 5.78 16.03
C GLY A 158 13.48 4.86 14.88
N LEU A 159 12.51 4.23 14.20
CA LEU A 159 12.76 3.28 13.11
C LEU A 159 12.55 3.93 11.74
N PRO A 160 13.40 3.62 10.75
CA PRO A 160 13.20 4.11 9.39
C PRO A 160 11.98 3.45 8.73
N GLY A 161 11.34 4.19 7.84
CA GLY A 161 10.19 3.72 7.05
C GLY A 161 9.97 4.56 5.80
N TYR A 162 9.19 4.05 4.84
CA TYR A 162 8.88 4.79 3.61
C TYR A 162 7.55 5.53 3.65
N PHE A 163 6.76 5.39 4.72
CA PHE A 163 5.49 6.10 4.80
C PHE A 163 5.64 7.46 5.46
N THR A 164 4.78 8.38 5.05
CA THR A 164 4.69 9.75 5.54
C THR A 164 3.47 9.88 6.43
N ALA A 165 3.66 10.43 7.63
CA ALA A 165 2.56 10.71 8.54
C ALA A 165 1.64 11.78 7.96
N LYS A 166 0.32 11.57 8.07
CA LYS A 166 -0.71 12.54 7.72
C LYS A 166 -1.92 12.36 8.63
#